data_AF-A0A1R2B6F7-F1
#
_entry.id   AF-A0A1R2B6F7-F1
#
_cell.length_a   1.000
_cell.length_b   1.000
_cell.length_c   1.000
_cell.angle_alpha   90.00
_cell.angle_beta   90.00
_cell.angle_gamma   90.00
#
_symmetry.space_group_name_H-M   'P 1'
#
loop_
_entity.id
_entity.type
_entity.pdbx_description
1 polymer ?
#
loop_
_entity_poly.entity_id
_entity_poly.type
_entity_poly.pdbx_seq_one_letter_code
_entity_poly.pdbx_strand_id
1 'polypeptide(L)'
;MSYILIILSLLAQISYSCISENVIDFKFYITSGTSDWVVSSQYPNGVYASVVSGPTSILPETSWIWENPVIFMRSITITRYFFVAGKPKSAILISKIDDTGSAKLNGGTSCSIPGFGVFYTCDLTSSCIVGLNKLEIIGTDTGAGLVGVMYKLTVISKLV
;
A
#
# COMPACT_ATOMS: atom_id res chain seq x y z
N MET A 1 9.52 -41.45 41.88
CA MET A 1 9.88 -41.39 40.44
C MET A 1 8.74 -40.97 39.50
N SER A 2 7.48 -40.84 39.94
CA SER A 2 6.35 -40.54 39.04
C SER A 2 6.21 -39.07 38.61
N TYR A 3 6.54 -38.12 39.50
CA TYR A 3 6.30 -36.69 39.25
C TYR A 3 7.25 -36.06 38.22
N ILE A 4 8.48 -36.56 38.10
CA ILE A 4 9.47 -36.04 37.14
C ILE A 4 9.05 -36.36 35.70
N LEU A 5 8.47 -37.54 35.45
CA LEU A 5 7.96 -37.92 34.13
C LEU A 5 6.77 -37.04 33.71
N ILE A 6 5.88 -36.72 34.65
CA ILE A 6 4.72 -35.85 34.40
C ILE A 6 5.18 -34.45 34.04
N ILE A 7 6.13 -33.88 34.80
CA ILE A 7 6.68 -32.55 34.52
C ILE A 7 7.41 -32.51 33.17
N LEU A 8 8.20 -33.54 32.82
CA LEU A 8 8.83 -33.63 31.49
C LEU A 8 7.80 -33.73 30.36
N SER A 9 6.72 -34.49 30.56
CA SER A 9 5.66 -34.62 29.55
C SER A 9 4.87 -33.33 29.35
N LEU A 10 4.64 -32.56 30.43
CA LEU A 10 3.98 -31.25 30.36
C LEU A 10 4.87 -30.21 29.66
N LEU A 11 6.15 -30.17 30.00
CA LEU A 11 7.14 -29.29 29.34
C LEU A 11 7.30 -29.62 27.86
N ALA A 12 7.29 -30.91 27.50
CA ALA A 12 7.32 -31.35 26.12
C ALA A 12 6.07 -30.87 25.35
N GLN A 13 4.88 -30.96 25.94
CA GLN A 13 3.64 -30.48 25.30
C GLN A 13 3.62 -28.95 25.10
N ILE A 14 4.19 -28.19 26.03
CA ILE A 14 4.31 -26.73 25.91
C ILE A 14 5.33 -26.35 24.82
N SER A 15 6.40 -27.14 24.62
CA SER A 15 7.32 -26.93 23.48
C SER A 15 6.75 -27.28 22.11
N TYR A 16 5.64 -28.05 22.04
CA TYR A 16 4.91 -28.31 20.79
C TYR A 16 3.79 -27.30 20.51
N SER A 17 3.47 -26.40 21.45
CA SER A 17 2.50 -25.32 21.21
C SER A 17 3.15 -24.08 20.57
N CYS A 18 4.24 -24.26 19.83
CA CYS A 18 4.62 -23.30 18.80
C CYS A 18 3.42 -23.18 17.87
N ILE A 19 2.72 -22.05 17.93
CA ILE A 19 1.66 -21.72 16.99
C ILE A 19 2.24 -21.97 15.60
N SER A 20 1.68 -22.94 14.90
CA SER A 20 2.13 -23.27 13.56
C SER A 20 2.12 -21.98 12.74
N GLU A 21 3.30 -21.52 12.32
CA GLU A 21 3.48 -20.28 11.55
C GLU A 21 2.62 -20.31 10.27
N ASN A 22 2.27 -21.52 9.83
CA ASN A 22 1.33 -21.82 8.75
C ASN A 22 -0.16 -21.53 9.06
N VAL A 23 -0.51 -20.85 10.15
CA VAL A 23 -1.92 -20.56 10.50
C VAL A 23 -2.21 -19.05 10.59
N ILE A 24 -1.20 -18.19 10.72
CA ILE A 24 -1.41 -16.76 10.94
C ILE A 24 -1.38 -16.00 9.61
N ASP A 25 -2.46 -15.27 9.33
CA ASP A 25 -2.51 -14.28 8.26
C ASP A 25 -2.01 -12.94 8.77
N PHE A 26 -0.96 -12.42 8.13
CA PHE A 26 -0.40 -11.10 8.38
C PHE A 26 -1.07 -10.07 7.49
N LYS A 27 -1.84 -9.18 8.13
CA LYS A 27 -2.50 -8.06 7.48
C LYS A 27 -1.77 -6.76 7.81
N PHE A 28 -1.44 -5.98 6.80
CA PHE A 28 -0.85 -4.65 6.98
C PHE A 28 -1.33 -3.68 5.91
N TYR A 29 -1.04 -2.40 6.13
CA TYR A 29 -1.50 -1.31 5.29
C TYR A 29 -0.34 -0.45 4.82
N ILE A 30 -0.46 0.03 3.60
CA ILE A 30 0.39 1.06 3.03
C ILE A 30 -0.52 2.22 2.65
N THR A 31 -0.34 3.38 3.27
CA THR A 31 -1.19 4.55 3.07
C THR A 31 -0.42 5.72 2.49
N SER A 32 -1.13 6.56 1.75
CA SER A 32 -0.59 7.80 1.22
C SER A 32 -0.15 8.75 2.34
N GLY A 33 1.07 9.27 2.22
CA GLY A 33 1.63 10.24 3.17
C GLY A 33 2.97 10.83 2.71
N THR A 34 3.64 11.55 3.59
CA THR A 34 4.88 12.30 3.26
C THR A 34 6.10 11.43 2.99
N SER A 35 5.98 10.11 3.15
CA SER A 35 7.06 9.17 2.85
C SER A 35 6.94 8.55 1.45
N ASP A 36 5.94 8.96 0.67
CA ASP A 36 5.81 8.60 -0.74
C ASP A 36 6.83 9.35 -1.59
N TRP A 37 7.42 8.66 -2.58
CA TRP A 37 8.35 9.26 -3.52
C TRP A 37 7.62 9.69 -4.78
N VAL A 38 7.70 10.97 -5.13
CA VAL A 38 6.97 11.57 -6.24
C VAL A 38 7.97 11.98 -7.31
N VAL A 39 7.76 11.53 -8.55
CA VAL A 39 8.53 11.94 -9.72
C VAL A 39 7.60 12.64 -10.71
N SER A 40 8.06 13.73 -11.29
CA SER A 40 7.32 14.50 -12.29
C SER A 40 8.28 15.19 -13.26
N SER A 41 7.75 15.91 -14.25
CA SER A 41 8.57 16.80 -15.08
C SER A 41 9.19 17.97 -14.30
N GLN A 42 8.63 18.35 -13.14
CA GLN A 42 9.19 19.36 -12.26
C GLN A 42 10.31 18.80 -11.38
N TYR A 43 10.11 17.59 -10.88
CA TYR A 43 11.06 16.87 -10.04
C TYR A 43 11.48 15.57 -10.74
N PRO A 44 12.33 15.63 -11.77
CA PRO A 44 12.71 14.45 -12.56
C PRO A 44 13.53 13.45 -11.75
N ASN A 45 14.25 13.94 -10.73
CA ASN A 45 14.98 13.09 -9.78
C ASN A 45 14.11 12.65 -8.60
N GLY A 46 12.89 13.15 -8.51
CA GLY A 46 11.93 12.90 -7.45
C GLY A 46 12.10 13.71 -6.17
N VAL A 47 11.02 13.77 -5.39
CA VAL A 47 10.90 14.42 -4.08
C VAL A 47 9.98 13.61 -3.19
N TYR A 48 10.06 13.84 -1.87
CA TYR A 48 9.03 13.35 -0.97
C TYR A 48 7.71 14.08 -1.19
N ALA A 49 6.62 13.33 -1.11
CA ALA A 49 5.29 13.88 -1.26
C ALA A 49 4.98 14.90 -0.16
N SER A 50 4.22 15.92 -0.50
CA SER A 50 3.66 16.88 0.43
C SER A 50 2.18 16.60 0.64
N VAL A 51 1.71 16.81 1.86
CA VAL A 51 0.27 16.80 2.14
C VAL A 51 -0.34 18.05 1.52
N VAL A 52 -1.41 17.87 0.76
CA VAL A 52 -2.14 18.93 0.07
C VAL A 52 -3.60 18.94 0.52
N SER A 53 -4.27 20.07 0.32
CA SER A 53 -5.72 20.15 0.50
C SER A 53 -6.40 19.34 -0.61
N GLY A 54 -7.28 18.42 -0.24
CA GLY A 54 -8.08 17.66 -1.19
C GLY A 54 -9.57 17.98 -1.08
N PRO A 55 -10.37 17.66 -2.12
CA PRO A 55 -11.74 18.15 -2.25
C PRO A 55 -12.77 17.45 -1.36
N THR A 56 -12.48 16.25 -0.83
CA THR A 56 -13.52 15.38 -0.24
C THR A 56 -13.02 14.46 0.90
N SER A 57 -13.94 13.59 1.36
CA SER A 57 -13.78 12.59 2.42
C SER A 57 -12.44 11.87 2.40
N ILE A 58 -11.85 11.78 3.59
CA ILE A 58 -10.54 11.17 3.84
C ILE A 58 -10.73 9.72 4.27
N LEU A 59 -9.99 8.80 3.63
CA LEU A 59 -9.91 7.42 4.09
C LEU A 59 -9.07 7.38 5.39
N PRO A 60 -9.44 6.61 6.44
CA PRO A 60 -8.69 6.62 7.69
C PRO A 60 -7.20 6.33 7.50
N GLU A 61 -6.37 7.11 8.19
CA GLU A 61 -4.89 7.01 8.18
C GLU A 61 -4.26 7.34 6.82
N THR A 62 -4.96 8.09 5.98
CA THR A 62 -4.46 8.58 4.69
C THR A 62 -4.43 10.10 4.66
N SER A 63 -3.64 10.66 3.75
CA SER A 63 -3.71 12.07 3.39
C SER A 63 -3.77 12.22 1.87
N TRP A 64 -4.38 13.31 1.42
CA TRP A 64 -4.18 13.76 0.05
C TRP A 64 -2.73 14.21 -0.10
N ILE A 65 -2.04 13.64 -1.08
CA ILE A 65 -0.63 13.92 -1.33
C ILE A 65 -0.43 14.34 -2.78
N TRP A 66 0.56 15.20 -2.98
CA TRP A 66 1.04 15.60 -4.29
C TRP A 66 2.51 16.07 -4.20
N GLU A 67 3.07 16.56 -5.29
CA GLU A 67 4.27 17.40 -5.24
C GLU A 67 3.96 18.82 -4.74
N ASN A 68 4.94 19.54 -4.21
CA ASN A 68 4.78 20.92 -3.76
C ASN A 68 6.08 21.72 -3.95
N PRO A 69 6.05 22.98 -4.44
CA PRO A 69 4.90 23.69 -5.02
C PRO A 69 4.29 23.02 -6.26
N VAL A 70 2.96 23.12 -6.38
CA VAL A 70 2.23 22.75 -7.61
C VAL A 70 2.31 23.93 -8.56
N ILE A 71 3.10 23.80 -9.63
CA ILE A 71 3.35 24.95 -10.51
C ILE A 71 2.44 24.89 -11.76
N PHE A 72 1.99 23.72 -12.25
CA PHE A 72 1.05 23.56 -13.37
C PHE A 72 0.37 22.17 -13.40
N MET A 73 -0.69 22.01 -14.22
CA MET A 73 -1.28 20.71 -14.60
C MET A 73 -0.21 19.75 -15.11
N ARG A 74 0.03 18.65 -14.38
CA ARG A 74 1.08 17.67 -14.68
C ARG A 74 0.66 16.27 -14.27
N SER A 75 1.27 15.30 -14.92
CA SER A 75 1.28 13.92 -14.42
C SER A 75 2.43 13.74 -13.42
N ILE A 76 2.13 13.09 -12.31
CA ILE A 76 3.11 12.62 -11.33
C ILE A 76 3.10 11.08 -11.30
N THR A 77 4.25 10.51 -10.94
CA THR A 77 4.38 9.11 -10.59
C THR A 77 4.76 9.01 -9.12
N ILE A 78 3.86 8.43 -8.32
CA ILE A 78 4.08 8.11 -6.92
C ILE A 78 4.61 6.68 -6.83
N THR A 79 5.74 6.51 -6.16
CA THR A 79 6.37 5.21 -5.91
C THR A 79 6.43 4.93 -4.43
N ARG A 80 6.00 3.73 -4.05
CA ARG A 80 6.04 3.23 -2.68
C ARG A 80 6.59 1.82 -2.64
N TYR A 81 7.70 1.64 -1.93
CA TYR A 81 8.28 0.33 -1.67
C TYR A 81 7.78 -0.23 -0.34
N PHE A 82 7.50 -1.53 -0.31
CA PHE A 82 7.11 -2.23 0.91
C PHE A 82 7.53 -3.70 0.83
N PHE A 83 7.72 -4.34 1.99
CA PHE A 83 8.10 -5.74 2.07
C PHE A 83 6.90 -6.61 2.45
N VAL A 84 6.72 -7.73 1.76
CA VAL A 84 5.70 -8.74 2.08
C VAL A 84 6.40 -9.98 2.61
N ALA A 85 6.14 -10.32 3.88
CA ALA A 85 6.64 -11.54 4.48
C ALA A 85 5.69 -12.70 4.13
N GLY A 86 6.25 -13.80 3.60
CA GLY A 86 5.45 -14.98 3.24
C GLY A 86 4.59 -14.78 1.99
N LYS A 87 3.77 -15.80 1.69
CA LYS A 87 2.99 -15.88 0.44
C LYS A 87 1.83 -14.86 0.45
N PRO A 88 1.77 -13.93 -0.52
CA PRO A 88 0.62 -13.03 -0.66
C PRO A 88 -0.68 -13.80 -0.87
N LYS A 89 -1.74 -13.38 -0.17
CA LYS A 89 -3.11 -13.86 -0.32
C LYS A 89 -4.01 -12.82 -0.97
N SER A 90 -3.81 -11.55 -0.63
CA SER A 90 -4.51 -10.43 -1.25
C SER A 90 -3.68 -9.15 -1.23
N ALA A 91 -3.88 -8.31 -2.23
CA ALA A 91 -3.36 -6.95 -2.29
C ALA A 91 -4.43 -6.03 -2.90
N ILE A 92 -5.25 -5.42 -2.04
CA ILE A 92 -6.40 -4.60 -2.45
C ILE A 92 -6.09 -3.13 -2.21
N LEU A 93 -6.03 -2.36 -3.28
CA LEU A 93 -5.83 -0.91 -3.25
C LEU A 93 -7.18 -0.22 -3.29
N ILE A 94 -7.41 0.70 -2.36
CA ILE A 94 -8.51 1.67 -2.43
C ILE A 94 -7.88 3.04 -2.68
N SER A 95 -8.34 3.76 -3.70
CA SER A 95 -7.76 5.06 -4.07
C SER A 95 -8.78 6.04 -4.64
N LYS A 96 -8.42 7.32 -4.54
CA LYS A 96 -9.03 8.47 -5.21
C LYS A 96 -7.91 9.34 -5.79
N ILE A 97 -8.14 9.88 -6.97
CA ILE A 97 -7.20 10.77 -7.65
C ILE A 97 -7.98 11.93 -8.24
N ASP A 98 -7.46 13.13 -8.09
CA ASP A 98 -7.93 14.33 -8.75
C ASP A 98 -6.85 14.75 -9.78
N ASP A 99 -7.09 14.69 -11.10
CA ASP A 99 -8.35 14.38 -11.79
C ASP A 99 -8.48 12.90 -12.18
N THR A 100 -7.42 12.27 -12.67
CA THR A 100 -7.46 10.87 -13.14
C THR A 100 -6.13 10.18 -12.91
N GLY A 101 -6.11 8.86 -12.96
CA GLY A 101 -4.86 8.14 -12.84
C GLY A 101 -4.98 6.64 -13.01
N SER A 102 -3.92 5.96 -12.62
CA SER A 102 -3.87 4.51 -12.58
C SER A 102 -2.89 4.02 -11.54
N ALA A 103 -3.03 2.76 -11.13
CA ALA A 103 -2.11 2.11 -10.22
C ALA A 103 -1.69 0.74 -10.75
N LYS A 104 -0.46 0.33 -10.43
CA LYS A 104 0.03 -1.02 -10.68
C LYS A 104 1.00 -1.45 -9.58
N LEU A 105 1.13 -2.75 -9.42
CA LEU A 105 2.08 -3.37 -8.48
C LEU A 105 3.13 -4.15 -9.27
N ASN A 106 4.40 -3.93 -8.98
CA ASN A 106 5.54 -4.64 -9.61
C ASN A 106 5.55 -4.64 -11.15
N GLY A 107 5.01 -3.59 -11.78
CA GLY A 107 4.93 -3.49 -13.23
C GLY A 107 3.87 -4.40 -13.88
N GLY A 108 3.01 -5.03 -13.08
CA GLY A 108 1.87 -5.81 -13.55
C GLY A 108 0.75 -4.97 -14.17
N THR A 109 -0.43 -5.58 -14.31
CA THR A 109 -1.59 -4.95 -14.96
C THR A 109 -1.98 -3.64 -14.28
N SER A 110 -2.20 -2.61 -15.08
CA SER A 110 -2.67 -1.31 -14.63
C SER A 110 -4.17 -1.35 -14.29
N CYS A 111 -4.52 -0.77 -13.15
CA CYS A 111 -5.90 -0.51 -12.74
C CYS A 111 -6.20 1.00 -12.87
N SER A 112 -7.28 1.33 -13.57
CA SER A 112 -7.69 2.72 -13.80
C SER A 112 -8.38 3.33 -12.56
N ILE A 113 -8.08 4.60 -12.28
CA ILE A 113 -8.71 5.42 -11.24
C ILE A 113 -9.26 6.69 -11.91
N PRO A 114 -10.52 6.66 -12.39
CA PRO A 114 -11.06 7.69 -13.28
C PRO A 114 -11.39 9.06 -12.65
N GLY A 115 -11.22 9.26 -11.35
CA GLY A 115 -11.75 10.46 -10.70
C GLY A 115 -11.65 10.55 -9.19
N PHE A 116 -12.00 11.72 -8.65
CA PHE A 116 -12.07 11.99 -7.21
C PHE A 116 -13.47 11.74 -6.62
N GLY A 117 -14.50 11.58 -7.47
CA GLY A 117 -15.90 11.51 -7.06
C GLY A 117 -16.26 10.33 -6.15
N VAL A 118 -15.58 9.19 -6.28
CA VAL A 118 -15.80 7.97 -5.48
C VAL A 118 -14.48 7.26 -5.21
N PHE A 119 -14.45 6.39 -4.19
CA PHE A 119 -13.30 5.50 -3.98
C PHE A 119 -13.33 4.36 -4.99
N TYR A 120 -12.20 4.14 -5.67
CA TYR A 120 -12.01 3.04 -6.60
C TYR A 120 -11.20 1.93 -5.94
N THR A 121 -11.60 0.68 -6.20
CA THR A 121 -10.93 -0.50 -5.66
C THR A 121 -10.22 -1.23 -6.79
N CYS A 122 -8.93 -1.49 -6.61
CA CYS A 122 -8.09 -2.27 -7.51
C CYS A 122 -7.62 -3.54 -6.81
N ASP A 123 -7.92 -4.69 -7.40
CA ASP A 123 -7.31 -5.96 -7.00
C ASP A 123 -5.97 -6.13 -7.71
N LEU A 124 -4.89 -6.01 -6.95
CA LEU A 124 -3.50 -6.12 -7.41
C LEU A 124 -2.85 -7.44 -6.95
N THR A 125 -3.65 -8.38 -6.44
CA THR A 125 -3.16 -9.61 -5.80
C THR A 125 -2.26 -10.42 -6.73
N SER A 126 -2.61 -10.54 -8.01
CA SER A 126 -1.86 -11.32 -9.00
C SER A 126 -0.45 -10.82 -9.25
N SER A 127 -0.17 -9.56 -8.92
CA SER A 127 1.13 -8.92 -9.13
C SER A 127 1.93 -8.77 -7.84
N CYS A 128 1.36 -9.15 -6.69
CA CYS A 128 2.03 -9.09 -5.39
C CYS A 128 2.97 -10.31 -5.23
N ILE A 129 4.20 -10.06 -4.79
CA ILE A 129 5.23 -11.11 -4.63
C ILE A 129 5.71 -11.21 -3.18
N VAL A 130 6.34 -12.32 -2.83
CA VAL A 130 7.11 -12.43 -1.58
C VAL A 130 8.33 -11.50 -1.69
N GLY A 131 8.62 -10.75 -0.64
CA GLY A 131 9.78 -9.87 -0.58
C GLY A 131 9.47 -8.41 -0.92
N LEU A 132 10.41 -7.73 -1.58
CA LEU A 132 10.30 -6.31 -1.91
C LEU A 132 9.31 -6.09 -3.07
N ASN A 133 8.28 -5.29 -2.80
CA ASN A 133 7.27 -4.89 -3.75
C ASN A 133 7.35 -3.39 -4.03
N LYS A 134 6.96 -2.99 -5.24
CA LYS A 134 6.85 -1.59 -5.69
C LYS A 134 5.41 -1.30 -6.13
N LEU A 135 4.71 -0.49 -5.35
CA LEU A 135 3.45 0.16 -5.78
C LEU A 135 3.80 1.41 -6.57
N GLU A 136 3.22 1.54 -7.76
CA GLU A 136 3.35 2.71 -8.63
C GLU A 136 1.95 3.25 -8.92
N ILE A 137 1.72 4.53 -8.59
CA ILE A 137 0.46 5.23 -8.87
C ILE A 137 0.78 6.43 -9.74
N ILE A 138 0.13 6.55 -10.88
CA ILE A 138 0.24 7.69 -11.77
C ILE A 138 -0.99 8.56 -11.54
N GLY A 139 -0.78 9.78 -11.07
CA GLY A 139 -1.82 10.81 -10.98
C GLY A 139 -1.64 11.80 -12.12
N THR A 140 -2.74 12.26 -12.70
CA THR A 140 -2.74 13.28 -13.76
C THR A 140 -3.75 14.36 -13.41
N ASP A 141 -3.22 15.58 -13.30
CA ASP A 141 -4.00 16.81 -13.18
C ASP A 141 -4.30 17.38 -14.57
N THR A 142 -5.56 17.67 -14.83
CA THR A 142 -6.07 18.25 -16.08
C THR A 142 -6.74 19.62 -15.85
N GLY A 143 -6.75 20.11 -14.61
CA GLY A 143 -7.51 21.26 -14.14
C GLY A 143 -6.66 22.35 -13.48
N ALA A 144 -7.24 23.54 -13.27
CA ALA A 144 -6.62 24.61 -12.48
C ALA A 144 -7.04 24.54 -10.99
N GLY A 145 -7.47 23.35 -10.54
CA GLY A 145 -8.14 23.13 -9.27
C GLY A 145 -7.22 22.59 -8.18
N LEU A 146 -7.85 22.03 -7.15
CA LEU A 146 -7.14 21.18 -6.20
C LEU A 146 -6.67 19.92 -6.93
N VAL A 147 -5.57 19.35 -6.44
CA VAL A 147 -4.97 18.17 -7.03
C VAL A 147 -4.52 17.25 -5.89
N GLY A 148 -4.57 15.95 -6.12
CA GLY A 148 -4.05 15.02 -5.13
C GLY A 148 -4.29 13.56 -5.49
N VAL A 149 -3.47 12.72 -4.88
CA VAL A 149 -3.71 11.29 -4.79
C VAL A 149 -3.97 10.93 -3.33
N MET A 150 -4.93 10.05 -3.10
CA MET A 150 -5.16 9.40 -1.82
C MET A 150 -5.25 7.90 -2.04
N TYR A 151 -4.58 7.10 -1.20
CA TYR A 151 -4.67 5.66 -1.32
C TYR A 151 -4.43 4.92 -0.01
N LYS A 152 -4.98 3.70 0.06
CA LYS A 152 -4.67 2.67 1.06
C LYS A 152 -4.60 1.32 0.38
N LEU A 153 -3.42 0.72 0.36
CA LEU A 153 -3.21 -0.66 -0.05
C LEU A 153 -3.30 -1.55 1.20
N THR A 154 -4.19 -2.52 1.18
CA THR A 154 -4.28 -3.57 2.20
C THR A 154 -3.66 -4.84 1.65
N VAL A 155 -2.66 -5.37 2.34
CA VAL A 155 -2.01 -6.63 1.97
C VAL A 155 -2.29 -7.67 3.05
N ILE A 156 -2.68 -8.87 2.62
CA ILE A 156 -2.74 -10.06 3.47
C ILE A 156 -1.73 -11.06 2.93
N SER A 157 -0.91 -11.59 3.82
CA SER A 157 0.12 -12.58 3.51
C SER A 157 0.09 -13.70 4.54
N LYS A 158 0.61 -14.87 4.17
CA LYS A 158 0.69 -16.04 5.03
C LYS A 158 2.15 -16.46 5.15
N LEU A 159 2.67 -16.53 6.37
CA LEU A 159 4.00 -17.09 6.60
C LEU A 159 3.98 -18.56 6.21
N VAL A 160 5.02 -18.96 5.48
CA VAL A 160 5.25 -20.32 4.97
C VAL A 160 6.64 -20.76 5.37
#